data_AF-A0A1A8W119-F1
#
_entry.id   AF-A0A1A8W119-F1
#
_cell.length_a   1.000
_cell.length_b   1.000
_cell.length_c   1.000
_cell.angle_alpha   90.00
_cell.angle_beta   90.00
_cell.angle_gamma   90.00
#
_symmetry.space_group_name_H-M   'P 1'
#
loop_
_entity.id
_entity.type
_entity.pdbx_description
1 polymer ?
#
loop_
_entity_poly.entity_id
_entity_poly.type
_entity_poly.pdbx_seq_one_letter_code
_entity_poly.pdbx_strand_id
1 'polypeptide(L)'
;MLAHSCNSTACWHYGENDSFVLRARVKLNVGDELTISYLGDDDLYKSSNIRREKLTNWLFVCMCSRCTNPVDNSRGFKCSTCGIGTFFIKSEYHDEIPIITKCNICLSEISESTAYEYIEYENSYIERLQQTDKSDLTDALAVYVQAEKIFTQHWIMYQLYTILFEGYRDACQWNKAIYYQMLRIRYAVDVIPRANYVLAWLYEELGEIHANSINADILLTENDFTISYEDKKRICSHFLKSIHLLEILCGYSHDYLKDSLNKYYRIDSLTTTDAPQIEE
;
A
#
# COMPACT_ATOMS: atom_id res chain seq x y z
N MET A 1 -21.39 -0.44 -19.72
CA MET A 1 -21.10 -1.54 -18.78
C MET A 1 -19.60 -1.72 -18.74
N LEU A 2 -18.97 -1.75 -17.55
CA LEU A 2 -17.51 -1.80 -17.37
C LEU A 2 -17.14 -3.15 -16.77
N ALA A 3 -16.20 -3.87 -17.39
CA ALA A 3 -15.74 -5.16 -16.87
C ALA A 3 -14.81 -4.99 -15.65
N HIS A 4 -14.61 -6.09 -14.91
CA HIS A 4 -13.68 -6.14 -13.80
C HIS A 4 -12.22 -6.22 -14.28
N SER A 5 -11.33 -5.47 -13.63
CA SER A 5 -9.90 -5.74 -13.64
C SER A 5 -9.26 -5.37 -12.29
N CYS A 6 -8.42 -6.26 -11.74
CA CYS A 6 -7.61 -5.94 -10.55
C CYS A 6 -6.53 -4.89 -10.86
N ASN A 7 -6.29 -4.59 -12.14
CA ASN A 7 -5.41 -3.54 -12.64
C ASN A 7 -6.21 -2.62 -13.57
N SER A 8 -7.22 -1.96 -13.00
CA SER A 8 -8.24 -1.23 -13.74
C SER A 8 -7.67 -0.08 -14.59
N THR A 9 -8.28 0.16 -15.75
CA THR A 9 -7.94 1.27 -16.66
C THR A 9 -8.66 2.57 -16.28
N ALA A 10 -9.78 2.46 -15.56
CA ALA A 10 -10.51 3.57 -15.01
C ALA A 10 -10.55 3.54 -13.47
N CYS A 11 -10.80 4.70 -12.90
CA CYS A 11 -11.11 4.93 -11.49
C CYS A 11 -12.38 5.78 -11.41
N TRP A 12 -13.01 5.81 -10.24
CA TRP A 12 -14.25 6.53 -10.06
C TRP A 12 -14.38 7.09 -8.64
N HIS A 13 -15.26 8.07 -8.48
CA HIS A 13 -15.72 8.60 -7.20
C HIS A 13 -17.14 9.17 -7.36
N TYR A 14 -17.81 9.42 -6.23
CA TYR A 14 -19.09 10.12 -6.23
C TYR A 14 -18.88 11.63 -6.34
N GLY A 15 -19.64 12.27 -7.22
CA GLY A 15 -19.75 13.73 -7.32
C GLY A 15 -21.01 14.25 -6.63
N GLU A 16 -21.36 15.51 -6.92
CA GLU A 16 -22.60 16.11 -6.43
C GLU A 16 -23.84 15.31 -6.89
N ASN A 17 -24.87 15.27 -6.04
CA ASN A 17 -26.14 14.57 -6.30
C ASN A 17 -25.96 13.08 -6.67
N ASP A 18 -25.05 12.38 -5.97
CA ASP A 18 -24.73 10.96 -6.18
C ASP A 18 -24.30 10.62 -7.62
N SER A 19 -23.77 11.61 -8.35
CA SER A 19 -23.28 11.39 -9.71
C SER A 19 -22.04 10.49 -9.71
N PHE A 20 -21.96 9.59 -10.69
CA PHE A 20 -20.83 8.67 -10.83
C PHE A 20 -19.78 9.29 -11.76
N VAL A 21 -18.67 9.78 -11.21
CA VAL A 21 -17.59 10.41 -11.97
C VAL A 21 -16.56 9.34 -12.35
N LEU A 22 -16.55 8.93 -13.63
CA LEU A 22 -15.56 7.99 -14.16
C LEU A 22 -14.38 8.75 -14.77
N ARG A 23 -13.16 8.39 -14.37
CA ARG A 23 -11.90 9.00 -14.86
C ARG A 23 -10.96 7.94 -15.41
N ALA A 24 -10.22 8.31 -16.45
CA ALA A 24 -9.12 7.50 -16.94
C ALA A 24 -8.02 7.46 -15.87
N ARG A 25 -7.67 6.26 -15.40
CA ARG A 25 -6.61 6.04 -14.41
C ARG A 25 -5.23 5.95 -15.06
N VAL A 26 -5.21 5.74 -16.37
CA VAL A 26 -4.04 5.48 -17.19
C VAL A 26 -4.23 6.20 -18.54
N LYS A 27 -3.14 6.37 -19.30
CA LYS A 27 -3.26 6.81 -20.69
C LYS A 27 -4.01 5.74 -21.50
N LEU A 28 -5.01 6.16 -22.27
CA LEU A 28 -5.84 5.31 -23.11
C LEU A 28 -5.78 5.77 -24.57
N ASN A 29 -5.86 4.81 -25.47
CA ASN A 29 -6.01 5.01 -26.90
C ASN A 29 -7.44 4.67 -27.35
N VAL A 30 -7.81 5.10 -28.56
CA VAL A 30 -9.10 4.72 -29.16
C VAL A 30 -9.15 3.20 -29.33
N GLY A 31 -10.20 2.59 -28.77
CA GLY A 31 -10.39 1.14 -28.77
C GLY A 31 -9.93 0.42 -27.50
N ASP A 32 -9.22 1.10 -26.58
CA ASP A 32 -8.86 0.51 -25.30
C ASP A 32 -10.11 0.27 -24.43
N GLU A 33 -10.13 -0.86 -23.71
CA GLU A 33 -11.23 -1.22 -22.83
C GLU A 33 -11.20 -0.40 -21.53
N LEU A 34 -12.37 0.08 -21.12
CA LEU A 34 -12.59 0.70 -19.80
C LEU A 34 -12.99 -0.37 -18.78
N THR A 35 -12.19 -0.53 -17.74
CA THR A 35 -12.39 -1.50 -16.66
C THR A 35 -12.33 -0.80 -15.31
N ILE A 36 -13.04 -1.34 -14.31
CA ILE A 36 -13.00 -0.91 -12.91
C ILE A 36 -12.70 -2.11 -12.01
N SER A 37 -12.26 -1.86 -10.78
CA SER A 37 -12.24 -2.92 -9.76
C SER A 37 -13.65 -3.11 -9.21
N TYR A 38 -14.03 -4.37 -9.01
CA TYR A 38 -15.23 -4.74 -8.24
C TYR A 38 -14.88 -5.06 -6.79
N LEU A 39 -13.58 -5.15 -6.50
CA LEU A 39 -13.04 -5.34 -5.16
C LEU A 39 -12.83 -3.97 -4.52
N GLY A 40 -13.12 -3.88 -3.23
CA GLY A 40 -12.66 -2.78 -2.40
C GLY A 40 -11.13 -2.76 -2.31
N ASP A 41 -10.59 -1.61 -1.96
CA ASP A 41 -9.15 -1.38 -1.97
C ASP A 41 -8.37 -2.34 -1.04
N ASP A 42 -8.94 -2.69 0.11
CA ASP A 42 -8.31 -3.63 1.07
C ASP A 42 -8.05 -5.02 0.48
N ASP A 43 -8.99 -5.54 -0.32
CA ASP A 43 -8.84 -6.83 -0.98
C ASP A 43 -7.98 -6.73 -2.24
N LEU A 44 -7.91 -5.55 -2.88
CA LEU A 44 -7.15 -5.33 -4.10
C LEU A 44 -5.63 -5.51 -3.91
N TYR A 45 -5.14 -5.26 -2.69
CA TYR A 45 -3.75 -5.45 -2.27
C TYR A 45 -3.41 -6.87 -1.83
N LYS A 46 -4.39 -7.77 -1.69
CA LYS A 46 -4.14 -9.18 -1.34
C LYS A 46 -3.72 -10.00 -2.55
N SER A 47 -3.25 -11.22 -2.32
CA SER A 47 -2.81 -12.16 -3.34
C SER A 47 -3.93 -12.57 -4.32
N SER A 48 -3.54 -13.07 -5.49
CA SER A 48 -4.44 -13.43 -6.58
C SER A 48 -5.48 -14.48 -6.20
N ASN A 49 -5.14 -15.45 -5.34
CA ASN A 49 -6.10 -16.42 -4.80
C ASN A 49 -7.21 -15.74 -3.99
N ILE A 50 -6.85 -14.81 -3.08
CA ILE A 50 -7.81 -14.08 -2.27
C ILE A 50 -8.69 -13.17 -3.14
N ARG A 51 -8.10 -12.46 -4.11
CA ARG A 51 -8.87 -11.62 -5.05
C ARG A 51 -9.87 -12.44 -5.86
N ARG A 52 -9.47 -13.62 -6.34
CA ARG A 52 -10.36 -14.53 -7.09
C ARG A 52 -11.48 -15.07 -6.21
N GLU A 53 -11.19 -15.45 -4.97
CA GLU A 53 -12.19 -15.89 -4.00
C GLU A 53 -13.27 -14.82 -3.79
N LYS A 54 -12.85 -13.55 -3.60
CA LYS A 54 -13.77 -12.43 -3.45
C LYS A 54 -14.64 -12.17 -4.68
N LEU A 55 -14.19 -12.54 -5.88
CA LEU A 55 -14.94 -12.37 -7.12
C LEU A 55 -15.89 -13.53 -7.45
N THR A 56 -15.92 -14.59 -6.64
CA THR A 56 -16.74 -15.79 -6.90
C THR A 56 -18.23 -15.47 -7.08
N ASN A 57 -18.75 -14.46 -6.37
CA ASN A 57 -20.14 -14.02 -6.47
C ASN A 57 -20.52 -13.47 -7.84
N TRP A 58 -19.54 -13.07 -8.66
CA TRP A 58 -19.75 -12.62 -10.03
C TRP A 58 -19.65 -13.75 -11.07
N LEU A 59 -19.47 -15.00 -10.63
CA LEU A 59 -19.49 -16.21 -11.46
C LEU A 59 -18.44 -16.23 -12.58
N PHE A 60 -17.28 -15.61 -12.34
CA PHE A 60 -16.12 -15.68 -13.23
C PHE A 60 -14.82 -15.81 -12.43
N VAL A 61 -13.77 -16.28 -13.10
CA VAL A 61 -12.41 -16.28 -12.57
C VAL A 61 -11.65 -15.15 -13.21
N CYS A 62 -11.09 -14.25 -12.39
CA CYS A 62 -10.36 -13.11 -12.90
C CYS A 62 -9.07 -13.53 -13.62
N MET A 63 -8.98 -13.16 -14.89
CA MET A 63 -7.84 -13.37 -15.78
C MET A 63 -7.19 -12.05 -16.24
N CYS A 64 -7.39 -10.97 -15.48
CA CYS A 64 -6.71 -9.69 -15.78
C CYS A 64 -5.18 -9.82 -15.68
N SER A 65 -4.46 -8.83 -16.21
CA SER A 65 -2.98 -8.84 -16.27
C SER A 65 -2.28 -9.08 -14.93
N ARG A 66 -2.89 -8.71 -13.80
CA ARG A 66 -2.37 -9.00 -12.45
C ARG A 66 -2.61 -10.45 -12.03
N CYS A 67 -3.77 -11.01 -12.38
CA CYS A 67 -4.12 -12.38 -12.01
C CYS A 67 -3.46 -13.42 -12.91
N THR A 68 -3.09 -13.07 -14.15
CA THR A 68 -2.35 -13.94 -15.08
C THR A 68 -0.83 -13.74 -15.04
N ASN A 69 -0.34 -12.76 -14.29
CA ASN A 69 1.11 -12.60 -14.10
C ASN A 69 1.69 -13.86 -13.45
N PRO A 70 2.74 -14.50 -14.02
CA PRO A 70 3.40 -15.66 -13.43
C PRO A 70 3.94 -15.43 -12.02
N VAL A 71 4.24 -14.17 -11.67
CA VAL A 71 4.69 -13.78 -10.33
C VAL A 71 3.59 -12.99 -9.61
N ASP A 72 3.19 -13.50 -8.45
CA ASP A 72 2.27 -12.79 -7.56
C ASP A 72 3.05 -11.97 -6.52
N ASN A 73 3.35 -10.71 -6.86
CA ASN A 73 4.12 -9.80 -5.99
C ASN A 73 3.45 -9.49 -4.63
N SER A 74 2.20 -9.94 -4.41
CA SER A 74 1.52 -9.81 -3.12
C SER A 74 1.71 -11.01 -2.20
N ARG A 75 2.37 -12.10 -2.65
CA ARG A 75 2.47 -13.38 -1.93
C ARG A 75 3.92 -13.89 -1.85
N GLY A 76 4.82 -13.05 -1.35
CA GLY A 76 6.25 -13.34 -1.17
C GLY A 76 6.61 -13.98 0.16
N PHE A 77 7.55 -14.93 0.12
CA PHE A 77 8.04 -15.70 1.26
C PHE A 77 9.56 -15.57 1.37
N LYS A 78 10.06 -15.62 2.60
CA LYS A 78 11.47 -15.46 2.93
C LYS A 78 12.21 -16.74 2.60
N CYS A 79 13.26 -16.63 1.80
CA CYS A 79 14.08 -17.77 1.41
C CYS A 79 14.81 -18.36 2.62
N SER A 80 14.53 -19.63 2.93
CA SER A 80 15.21 -20.36 4.02
C SER A 80 16.68 -20.66 3.73
N THR A 81 17.10 -20.68 2.45
CA THR A 81 18.50 -20.95 2.07
C THR A 81 19.42 -19.77 2.37
N CYS A 82 19.03 -18.55 2.01
CA CYS A 82 19.88 -17.36 2.22
C CYS A 82 19.41 -16.44 3.35
N GLY A 83 18.17 -16.61 3.85
CA GLY A 83 17.61 -15.79 4.92
C GLY A 83 17.31 -14.33 4.57
N ILE A 84 17.52 -13.91 3.32
CA ILE A 84 17.38 -12.51 2.89
C ILE A 84 16.43 -12.38 1.68
N GLY A 85 16.58 -13.26 0.69
CA GLY A 85 15.82 -13.17 -0.56
C GLY A 85 14.36 -13.59 -0.44
N THR A 86 13.61 -13.33 -1.49
CA THR A 86 12.19 -13.60 -1.61
C THR A 86 11.96 -14.60 -2.74
N PHE A 87 11.07 -15.57 -2.50
CA PHE A 87 10.42 -16.35 -3.55
C PHE A 87 8.91 -16.13 -3.47
N PHE A 88 8.21 -16.29 -4.59
CA PHE A 88 6.76 -16.06 -4.66
C PHE A 88 6.06 -17.37 -4.97
N ILE A 89 4.94 -17.60 -4.30
CA ILE A 89 4.03 -18.72 -4.57
C ILE A 89 2.78 -18.15 -5.22
N LYS A 90 2.36 -18.75 -6.34
CA LYS A 90 1.13 -18.39 -7.04
C LYS A 90 0.26 -19.63 -7.19
N SER A 91 -0.97 -19.54 -6.69
CA SER A 91 -1.99 -20.56 -6.95
C SER A 91 -2.63 -20.28 -8.30
N GLU A 92 -2.58 -21.26 -9.20
CA GLU A 92 -3.34 -21.20 -10.45
C GLU A 92 -4.74 -21.76 -10.28
N TYR A 93 -5.68 -21.25 -11.08
CA TYR A 93 -7.08 -21.69 -10.97
C TYR A 93 -7.31 -23.07 -11.59
N HIS A 94 -6.57 -23.40 -12.65
CA HIS A 94 -6.74 -24.65 -13.39
C HIS A 94 -5.75 -25.75 -12.99
N ASP A 95 -4.77 -25.43 -12.14
CA ASP A 95 -3.70 -26.34 -11.76
C ASP A 95 -3.72 -26.54 -10.24
N GLU A 96 -3.62 -27.79 -9.81
CA GLU A 96 -3.47 -28.12 -8.38
C GLU A 96 -2.09 -27.73 -7.86
N ILE A 97 -1.09 -27.70 -8.76
CA ILE A 97 0.30 -27.42 -8.42
C ILE A 97 0.55 -25.91 -8.47
N PRO A 98 1.03 -25.28 -7.38
CA PRO A 98 1.35 -23.86 -7.39
C PRO A 98 2.59 -23.56 -8.25
N ILE A 99 2.59 -22.39 -8.89
CA ILE A 99 3.77 -21.85 -9.55
C ILE A 99 4.68 -21.24 -8.47
N ILE A 100 5.94 -21.64 -8.44
CA ILE A 100 6.92 -21.21 -7.45
C ILE A 100 8.10 -20.55 -8.17
N THR A 101 8.43 -19.33 -7.80
CA THR A 101 9.63 -18.67 -8.36
C THR A 101 10.90 -19.13 -7.64
N LYS A 102 12.05 -18.98 -8.30
CA LYS A 102 13.34 -19.04 -7.61
C LYS A 102 13.47 -17.86 -6.63
N CYS A 103 14.32 -18.02 -5.62
CA CYS A 103 14.73 -16.90 -4.78
C CYS A 103 15.39 -15.81 -5.62
N ASN A 104 14.96 -14.55 -5.45
CA ASN A 104 15.48 -13.41 -6.22
C ASN A 104 16.92 -12.99 -5.86
N ILE A 105 17.53 -13.56 -4.82
CA ILE A 105 18.91 -13.27 -4.39
C ILE A 105 19.82 -14.46 -4.68
N CYS A 106 19.59 -15.60 -4.03
CA CYS A 106 20.49 -16.76 -4.14
C CYS A 106 20.09 -17.74 -5.25
N LEU A 107 18.98 -17.49 -5.96
CA LEU A 107 18.47 -18.32 -7.05
C LEU A 107 18.11 -19.76 -6.65
N SER A 108 18.03 -20.06 -5.35
CA SER A 108 17.60 -21.36 -4.86
C SER A 108 16.19 -21.69 -5.34
N GLU A 109 16.00 -22.92 -5.77
CA GLU A 109 14.68 -23.50 -6.04
C GLU A 109 14.07 -24.00 -4.73
N ILE A 110 12.75 -23.84 -4.61
CA ILE A 110 11.97 -24.34 -3.47
C ILE A 110 11.18 -25.54 -3.97
N SER A 111 11.24 -26.66 -3.25
CA SER A 111 10.46 -27.84 -3.60
C SER A 111 8.97 -27.60 -3.38
N GLU A 112 8.14 -28.35 -4.10
CA GLU A 112 6.69 -28.31 -3.93
C GLU A 112 6.25 -28.63 -2.49
N SER A 113 6.87 -29.63 -1.85
CA SER A 113 6.59 -29.98 -0.46
C SER A 113 6.81 -28.81 0.50
N THR A 114 7.93 -28.11 0.36
CA THR A 114 8.23 -26.94 1.18
C THR A 114 7.28 -25.79 0.86
N ALA A 115 6.88 -25.60 -0.40
CA ALA A 115 5.89 -24.59 -0.74
C ALA A 115 4.54 -24.84 -0.04
N TYR A 116 4.08 -26.09 0.07
CA TYR A 116 2.88 -26.41 0.85
C TYR A 116 3.03 -26.10 2.35
N GLU A 117 4.19 -26.37 2.95
CA GLU A 117 4.46 -25.98 4.35
C GLU A 117 4.33 -24.45 4.54
N TYR A 118 4.86 -23.65 3.60
CA TYR A 118 4.70 -22.19 3.64
C TYR A 118 3.25 -21.73 3.45
N ILE A 119 2.45 -22.44 2.65
CA ILE A 119 1.01 -22.17 2.49
C ILE A 119 0.26 -22.49 3.79
N GLU A 120 0.62 -23.57 4.50
CA GLU A 120 0.05 -23.88 5.81
C GLU A 120 0.39 -22.82 6.86
N TYR A 121 1.64 -22.33 6.85
CA TYR A 121 2.00 -21.16 7.65
C TYR A 121 1.16 -19.94 7.29
N GLU A 122 1.01 -19.62 6.00
CA GLU A 122 0.15 -18.52 5.54
C GLU A 122 -1.26 -18.63 6.12
N ASN A 123 -1.92 -19.79 5.97
CA ASN A 123 -3.27 -20.02 6.50
C ASN A 123 -3.35 -19.81 8.02
N SER A 124 -2.34 -20.27 8.76
CA SER A 124 -2.28 -20.09 10.22
C SER A 124 -2.17 -18.60 10.60
N TYR A 125 -1.44 -17.81 9.81
CA TYR A 125 -1.36 -16.36 10.02
C TYR A 125 -2.61 -15.61 9.58
N ILE A 126 -3.35 -16.10 8.58
CA ILE A 126 -4.67 -15.54 8.21
C ILE A 126 -5.63 -15.65 9.39
N GLU A 127 -5.69 -16.81 10.05
CA GLU A 127 -6.50 -17.00 11.26
C GLU A 127 -5.99 -16.12 12.40
N ARG A 128 -4.66 -16.07 12.60
CA ARG A 128 -4.06 -15.25 13.66
C ARG A 128 -4.38 -13.76 13.51
N LEU A 129 -4.37 -13.25 12.28
CA LEU A 129 -4.68 -11.85 11.96
C LEU A 129 -6.10 -11.45 12.37
N GLN A 130 -7.06 -12.38 12.39
CA GLN A 130 -8.44 -12.08 12.83
C GLN A 130 -8.50 -11.74 14.33
N GLN A 131 -7.46 -12.10 15.08
CA GLN A 131 -7.31 -11.87 16.52
C GLN A 131 -6.18 -10.86 16.82
N THR A 132 -5.67 -10.15 15.81
CA THR A 132 -4.64 -9.13 15.98
C THR A 132 -5.22 -7.78 15.62
N ASP A 133 -5.16 -6.82 16.54
CA ASP A 133 -5.61 -5.46 16.30
C ASP A 133 -4.73 -4.44 17.05
N LYS A 134 -4.97 -3.16 16.79
CA LYS A 134 -4.12 -2.06 17.27
C LYS A 134 -4.26 -1.75 18.76
N SER A 135 -5.27 -2.30 19.44
CA SER A 135 -5.48 -2.08 20.87
C SER A 135 -4.45 -2.82 21.73
N ASP A 136 -3.87 -3.92 21.24
CA ASP A 136 -2.75 -4.64 21.85
C ASP A 136 -1.51 -4.60 20.96
N LEU A 137 -0.79 -3.47 21.02
CA LEU A 137 0.46 -3.27 20.29
C LEU A 137 1.56 -4.27 20.66
N THR A 138 1.55 -4.82 21.88
CA THR A 138 2.58 -5.76 22.33
C THR A 138 2.38 -7.09 21.63
N ASP A 139 1.14 -7.56 21.60
CA ASP A 139 0.76 -8.75 20.86
C ASP A 139 0.98 -8.60 19.35
N ALA A 140 0.49 -7.50 18.75
CA ALA A 140 0.68 -7.25 17.32
C ALA A 140 2.16 -7.22 16.91
N LEU A 141 3.04 -6.64 17.75
CA LEU A 141 4.48 -6.63 17.51
C LEU A 141 5.08 -8.05 17.62
N ALA A 142 4.63 -8.85 18.58
CA ALA A 142 5.08 -10.23 18.73
C ALA A 142 4.69 -11.08 17.51
N VAL A 143 3.47 -10.92 16.99
CA VAL A 143 3.01 -11.58 15.76
C VAL A 143 3.86 -11.13 14.56
N TYR A 144 4.12 -9.84 14.41
CA TYR A 144 4.99 -9.30 13.36
C TYR A 144 6.40 -9.90 13.38
N VAL A 145 7.05 -9.96 14.55
CA VAL A 145 8.42 -10.48 14.68
C VAL A 145 8.51 -11.96 14.29
N GLN A 146 7.45 -12.75 14.52
CA GLN A 146 7.42 -14.14 14.03
C GLN A 146 7.09 -14.19 12.53
N ALA A 147 6.17 -13.36 12.04
CA ALA A 147 5.78 -13.29 10.64
C ALA A 147 6.97 -12.92 9.72
N GLU A 148 7.84 -12.00 10.14
CA GLU A 148 9.02 -11.54 9.39
C GLU A 148 10.07 -12.64 9.13
N LYS A 149 9.99 -13.75 9.88
CA LYS A 149 10.84 -14.93 9.63
C LYS A 149 10.35 -15.74 8.43
N ILE A 150 9.09 -15.59 8.06
CA ILE A 150 8.40 -16.42 7.06
C ILE A 150 8.08 -15.60 5.81
N PHE A 151 7.64 -14.35 5.99
CA PHE A 151 7.11 -13.51 4.91
C PHE A 151 8.03 -12.34 4.59
N THR A 152 8.09 -11.99 3.31
CA THR A 152 8.72 -10.76 2.81
C THR A 152 8.00 -10.37 1.54
N GLN A 153 7.58 -9.10 1.41
CA GLN A 153 6.72 -8.67 0.31
C GLN A 153 5.40 -9.48 0.24
N HIS A 154 4.66 -9.51 1.36
CA HIS A 154 3.44 -10.31 1.52
C HIS A 154 2.28 -9.48 2.06
N TRP A 155 1.04 -9.78 1.64
CA TRP A 155 -0.15 -9.03 2.06
C TRP A 155 -0.44 -9.15 3.57
N ILE A 156 -0.13 -10.29 4.19
CA ILE A 156 -0.16 -10.46 5.67
C ILE A 156 0.75 -9.44 6.36
N MET A 157 1.96 -9.25 5.84
CA MET A 157 2.89 -8.25 6.39
C MET A 157 2.32 -6.86 6.23
N TYR A 158 1.70 -6.54 5.09
CA TYR A 158 1.03 -5.26 4.88
C TYR A 158 -0.09 -4.99 5.90
N GLN A 159 -0.86 -6.01 6.28
CA GLN A 159 -1.88 -5.90 7.34
C GLN A 159 -1.24 -5.65 8.72
N LEU A 160 -0.18 -6.38 9.06
CA LEU A 160 0.56 -6.17 10.32
C LEU A 160 1.19 -4.78 10.37
N TYR A 161 1.76 -4.30 9.26
CA TYR A 161 2.28 -2.93 9.16
C TYR A 161 1.18 -1.90 9.39
N THR A 162 -0.03 -2.14 8.87
CA THR A 162 -1.18 -1.26 9.06
C THR A 162 -1.60 -1.21 10.52
N ILE A 163 -1.75 -2.37 11.18
CA ILE A 163 -2.08 -2.46 12.62
C ILE A 163 -1.05 -1.71 13.47
N LEU A 164 0.25 -1.97 13.23
CA LEU A 164 1.33 -1.35 13.99
C LEU A 164 1.44 0.15 13.72
N PHE A 165 1.30 0.57 12.45
CA PHE A 165 1.25 1.99 12.08
C PHE A 165 0.14 2.71 12.84
N GLU A 166 -1.09 2.22 12.77
CA GLU A 166 -2.22 2.88 13.41
C GLU A 166 -2.05 2.95 14.92
N GLY A 167 -1.68 1.84 15.58
CA GLY A 167 -1.50 1.86 17.02
C GLY A 167 -0.35 2.76 17.46
N TYR A 168 0.79 2.79 16.74
CA TYR A 168 1.88 3.71 17.07
C TYR A 168 1.55 5.17 16.77
N ARG A 169 0.77 5.45 15.72
CA ARG A 169 0.25 6.80 15.43
C ARG A 169 -0.67 7.26 16.56
N ASP A 170 -1.63 6.43 16.94
CA ASP A 170 -2.62 6.74 17.98
C ASP A 170 -1.95 6.91 19.36
N ALA A 171 -0.80 6.24 19.60
CA ALA A 171 0.05 6.40 20.78
C ALA A 171 1.13 7.50 20.67
N CYS A 172 1.11 8.31 19.61
CA CYS A 172 2.10 9.36 19.33
C CYS A 172 3.58 8.88 19.29
N GLN A 173 3.82 7.60 18.99
CA GLN A 173 5.16 7.03 18.79
C GLN A 173 5.62 7.23 17.35
N TRP A 174 5.85 8.50 16.98
CA TRP A 174 6.01 8.92 15.59
C TRP A 174 7.10 8.18 14.82
N ASN A 175 8.29 7.98 15.41
CA ASN A 175 9.39 7.28 14.74
C ASN A 175 9.02 5.85 14.29
N LYS A 176 8.24 5.14 15.10
CA LYS A 176 7.76 3.79 14.76
C LYS A 176 6.63 3.86 13.74
N ALA A 177 5.69 4.79 13.89
CA ALA A 177 4.62 5.00 12.91
C ALA A 177 5.20 5.30 11.52
N ILE A 178 6.18 6.21 11.42
CA ILE A 178 6.91 6.53 10.19
C ILE A 178 7.53 5.26 9.58
N TYR A 179 8.24 4.46 10.39
CA TYR A 179 8.85 3.22 9.92
C TYR A 179 7.84 2.27 9.27
N TYR A 180 6.72 1.98 9.95
CA TYR A 180 5.71 1.06 9.42
C TYR A 180 4.94 1.67 8.23
N GLN A 181 4.74 2.99 8.19
CA GLN A 181 4.14 3.65 7.04
C GLN A 181 5.02 3.55 5.79
N MET A 182 6.34 3.67 5.94
CA MET A 182 7.29 3.46 4.84
C MET A 182 7.24 2.02 4.33
N LEU A 183 7.09 1.03 5.22
CA LEU A 183 6.91 -0.37 4.82
C LEU A 183 5.60 -0.61 4.07
N ARG A 184 4.49 0.03 4.50
CA ARG A 184 3.19 0.01 3.79
C ARG A 184 3.33 0.58 2.38
N ILE A 185 3.96 1.74 2.23
CA ILE A 185 4.20 2.38 0.92
C ILE A 185 5.03 1.47 0.03
N ARG A 186 6.13 0.90 0.54
CA ARG A 186 6.99 -0.01 -0.24
C ARG A 186 6.19 -1.18 -0.80
N TYR A 187 5.43 -1.85 0.07
CA TYR A 187 4.56 -2.93 -0.35
C TYR A 187 3.54 -2.48 -1.41
N ALA A 188 2.87 -1.36 -1.17
CA ALA A 188 1.82 -0.87 -2.04
C ALA A 188 2.32 -0.54 -3.46
N VAL A 189 3.51 0.07 -3.56
CA VAL A 189 4.17 0.37 -4.84
C VAL A 189 4.53 -0.92 -5.59
N ASP A 190 5.07 -1.91 -4.90
CA ASP A 190 5.51 -3.18 -5.51
C ASP A 190 4.32 -4.05 -6.00
N VAL A 191 3.15 -3.95 -5.36
CA VAL A 191 1.95 -4.73 -5.70
C VAL A 191 1.05 -4.04 -6.73
N ILE A 192 0.87 -2.71 -6.62
CA ILE A 192 0.04 -1.91 -7.53
C ILE A 192 0.78 -0.61 -7.86
N PRO A 193 1.70 -0.61 -8.86
CA PRO A 193 2.48 0.56 -9.23
C PRO A 193 1.68 1.55 -10.10
N ARG A 194 0.49 1.95 -9.66
CA ARG A 194 -0.42 2.87 -10.35
C ARG A 194 -1.20 3.73 -9.37
N ALA A 195 -1.64 4.91 -9.79
CA ALA A 195 -2.46 5.81 -8.99
C ALA A 195 -3.67 5.08 -8.38
N ASN A 196 -3.84 5.15 -7.07
CA ASN A 196 -5.01 4.67 -6.33
C ASN A 196 -5.11 5.41 -5.00
N TYR A 197 -6.29 5.40 -4.39
CA TYR A 197 -6.55 6.17 -3.18
C TYR A 197 -5.70 5.69 -2.01
N VAL A 198 -5.53 4.38 -1.82
CA VAL A 198 -4.65 3.84 -0.77
C VAL A 198 -3.25 4.42 -0.89
N LEU A 199 -2.61 4.35 -2.06
CA LEU A 199 -1.26 4.87 -2.22
C LEU A 199 -1.17 6.39 -2.03
N ALA A 200 -2.20 7.14 -2.46
CA ALA A 200 -2.28 8.58 -2.23
C ALA A 200 -2.33 8.89 -0.72
N TRP A 201 -3.27 8.27 -0.01
CA TRP A 201 -3.43 8.46 1.44
C TRP A 201 -2.22 7.95 2.23
N LEU A 202 -1.56 6.86 1.78
CA LEU A 202 -0.34 6.41 2.42
C LEU A 202 0.76 7.49 2.40
N TYR A 203 0.91 8.21 1.28
CA TYR A 203 1.86 9.33 1.19
C TYR A 203 1.40 10.55 1.98
N GLU A 204 0.11 10.86 1.96
CA GLU A 204 -0.45 11.96 2.76
C GLU A 204 -0.26 11.74 4.26
N GLU A 205 -0.67 10.58 4.78
CA GLU A 205 -0.47 10.16 6.17
C GLU A 205 1.02 10.18 6.56
N LEU A 206 1.93 9.82 5.64
CA LEU A 206 3.37 9.91 5.90
C LEU A 206 3.83 11.37 6.08
N GLY A 207 3.28 12.30 5.29
CA GLY A 207 3.52 13.73 5.46
C GLY A 207 2.99 14.23 6.82
N GLU A 208 1.77 13.83 7.18
CA GLU A 208 1.13 14.19 8.44
C GLU A 208 1.91 13.70 9.67
N ILE A 209 2.29 12.42 9.72
CA ILE A 209 3.02 11.90 10.88
C ILE A 209 4.43 12.49 11.00
N HIS A 210 5.09 12.84 9.88
CA HIS A 210 6.35 13.56 9.94
C HIS A 210 6.15 14.98 10.48
N ALA A 211 5.13 15.69 10.02
CA ALA A 211 4.77 17.00 10.57
C ALA A 211 4.44 16.91 12.08
N ASN A 212 3.61 15.95 12.48
CA ASN A 212 3.22 15.73 13.88
C ASN A 212 4.39 15.31 14.78
N SER A 213 5.42 14.66 14.20
CA SER A 213 6.65 14.33 14.93
C SER A 213 7.45 15.55 15.37
N ILE A 214 7.29 16.68 14.67
CA ILE A 214 7.89 17.97 14.99
C ILE A 214 6.99 18.70 15.99
N ASN A 215 5.70 18.82 15.65
CA ASN A 215 4.68 19.38 16.53
C ASN A 215 3.30 18.88 16.11
N ALA A 216 2.53 18.33 17.05
CA ALA A 216 1.21 17.74 16.77
C ALA A 216 0.16 18.76 16.27
N ASP A 217 0.34 20.05 16.54
CA ASP A 217 -0.59 21.11 16.17
C ASP A 217 -0.19 21.84 14.88
N ILE A 218 0.91 21.42 14.23
CA ILE A 218 1.51 22.12 13.09
C ILE A 218 0.57 22.23 11.88
N LEU A 219 -0.25 21.21 11.66
CA LEU A 219 -1.26 21.17 10.59
C LEU A 219 -2.64 21.66 11.05
N LEU A 220 -2.86 21.81 12.36
CA LEU A 220 -4.17 22.10 12.95
C LEU A 220 -4.39 23.58 13.27
N THR A 221 -3.30 24.33 13.45
CA THR A 221 -3.34 25.74 13.86
C THR A 221 -2.63 26.63 12.86
N GLU A 222 -2.96 27.92 12.84
CA GLU A 222 -2.28 28.93 12.03
C GLU A 222 -1.03 29.53 12.72
N ASN A 223 -0.65 29.00 13.88
CA ASN A 223 0.49 29.52 14.67
C ASN A 223 1.80 29.49 13.87
N ASP A 224 2.71 30.40 14.18
CA ASP A 224 4.04 30.38 13.58
C ASP A 224 4.90 29.26 14.19
N PHE A 225 5.13 28.21 13.41
CA PHE A 225 6.10 27.16 13.72
C PHE A 225 7.36 27.36 12.87
N THR A 226 8.50 27.00 13.44
CA THR A 226 9.76 26.89 12.69
C THR A 226 10.09 25.43 12.44
N ILE A 227 10.75 25.16 11.31
CA ILE A 227 11.07 23.80 10.87
C ILE A 227 12.46 23.77 10.23
N SER A 228 13.15 22.63 10.24
CA SER A 228 14.39 22.51 9.47
C SER A 228 14.11 22.55 7.96
N TYR A 229 15.05 23.04 7.17
CA TYR A 229 14.92 23.01 5.70
C TYR A 229 14.74 21.58 5.18
N GLU A 230 15.46 20.60 5.76
CA GLU A 230 15.38 19.20 5.36
C GLU A 230 13.99 18.61 5.66
N ASP A 231 13.46 18.82 6.86
CA ASP A 231 12.15 18.28 7.24
C ASP A 231 11.03 18.91 6.40
N LYS A 232 11.11 20.22 6.16
CA LYS A 232 10.18 20.92 5.26
C LYS A 232 10.17 20.27 3.88
N LYS A 233 11.35 20.10 3.26
CA LYS A 233 11.48 19.48 1.94
C LYS A 233 10.96 18.04 1.94
N ARG A 234 11.27 17.26 2.97
CA ARG A 234 10.84 15.87 3.12
C ARG A 234 9.31 15.76 3.21
N ILE A 235 8.69 16.50 4.12
CA ILE A 235 7.23 16.51 4.30
C ILE A 235 6.52 17.00 3.05
N CYS A 236 6.95 18.12 2.47
CA CYS A 236 6.41 18.63 1.21
C CYS A 236 6.49 17.59 0.09
N SER A 237 7.58 16.81 0.01
CA SER A 237 7.71 15.76 -1.00
C SER A 237 6.68 14.63 -0.85
N HIS A 238 6.24 14.33 0.38
CA HIS A 238 5.20 13.34 0.63
C HIS A 238 3.83 13.84 0.18
N PHE A 239 3.47 15.07 0.55
CA PHE A 239 2.21 15.67 0.09
C PHE A 239 2.16 15.82 -1.43
N LEU A 240 3.25 16.24 -2.09
CA LEU A 240 3.30 16.30 -3.56
C LEU A 240 3.03 14.95 -4.22
N LYS A 241 3.54 13.85 -3.66
CA LYS A 241 3.23 12.51 -4.16
C LYS A 241 1.75 12.17 -4.03
N SER A 242 1.12 12.50 -2.89
CA SER A 242 -0.33 12.34 -2.73
C SER A 242 -1.10 13.17 -3.76
N ILE A 243 -0.77 14.46 -3.88
CA ILE A 243 -1.39 15.42 -4.80
C ILE A 243 -1.38 14.88 -6.23
N HIS A 244 -0.22 14.45 -6.74
CA HIS A 244 -0.12 13.92 -8.10
C HIS A 244 -0.97 12.67 -8.34
N LEU A 245 -1.15 11.83 -7.33
CA LEU A 245 -2.03 10.65 -7.44
C LEU A 245 -3.50 11.09 -7.42
N LEU A 246 -3.89 12.01 -6.53
CA LEU A 246 -5.25 12.53 -6.41
C LEU A 246 -5.68 13.34 -7.65
N GLU A 247 -4.77 14.07 -8.29
CA GLU A 247 -5.02 14.77 -9.56
C GLU A 247 -5.53 13.81 -10.65
N ILE A 248 -4.97 12.59 -10.70
CA ILE A 248 -5.41 11.55 -11.63
C ILE A 248 -6.76 10.97 -11.18
N LEU A 249 -6.91 10.67 -9.90
CA LEU A 249 -8.03 9.90 -9.35
C LEU A 249 -9.34 10.67 -9.25
N CYS A 250 -9.26 11.94 -8.82
CA CYS A 250 -10.44 12.75 -8.53
C CYS A 250 -10.40 14.15 -9.15
N GLY A 251 -9.22 14.63 -9.58
CA GLY A 251 -9.05 15.89 -10.32
C GLY A 251 -9.05 17.15 -9.46
N TYR A 252 -8.77 18.29 -10.10
CA TYR A 252 -8.42 19.56 -9.45
C TYR A 252 -9.45 20.16 -8.49
N SER A 253 -10.73 19.87 -8.70
CA SER A 253 -11.83 20.45 -7.93
C SER A 253 -12.26 19.60 -6.73
N HIS A 254 -11.72 18.39 -6.58
CA HIS A 254 -12.16 17.45 -5.55
C HIS A 254 -11.56 17.78 -4.18
N ASP A 255 -12.34 17.58 -3.12
CA ASP A 255 -11.96 18.01 -1.77
C ASP A 255 -10.74 17.27 -1.22
N TYR A 256 -10.59 15.97 -1.52
CA TYR A 256 -9.36 15.23 -1.19
C TYR A 256 -8.09 15.91 -1.70
N LEU A 257 -8.10 16.41 -2.95
CA LEU A 257 -6.94 17.11 -3.49
C LEU A 257 -6.73 18.46 -2.80
N LYS A 258 -7.81 19.21 -2.56
CA LYS A 258 -7.73 20.50 -1.86
C LYS A 258 -7.16 20.32 -0.45
N ASP A 259 -7.57 19.28 0.27
CA ASP A 259 -7.08 18.97 1.61
C ASP A 259 -5.57 18.69 1.61
N SER A 260 -5.10 17.81 0.71
CA SER A 260 -3.67 17.56 0.53
C SER A 260 -2.88 18.82 0.12
N LEU A 261 -3.45 19.68 -0.73
CA LEU A 261 -2.84 20.97 -1.11
C LEU A 261 -2.74 21.93 0.08
N ASN A 262 -3.79 22.01 0.91
CA ASN A 262 -3.78 22.85 2.12
C ASN A 262 -2.67 22.41 3.07
N LYS A 263 -2.52 21.10 3.31
CA LYS A 263 -1.44 20.54 4.14
C LYS A 263 -0.06 20.84 3.55
N TYR A 264 0.10 20.69 2.23
CA TYR A 264 1.33 21.07 1.53
C TYR A 264 1.69 22.54 1.74
N TYR A 265 0.78 23.45 1.40
CA TYR A 265 1.05 24.89 1.51
C TYR A 265 1.22 25.35 2.95
N ARG A 266 0.56 24.69 3.91
CA ARG A 266 0.81 24.92 5.33
C ARG A 266 2.28 24.70 5.67
N ILE A 267 2.83 23.53 5.33
CA ILE A 267 4.25 23.22 5.60
C ILE A 267 5.18 24.10 4.75
N ASP A 268 4.84 24.34 3.49
CA ASP A 268 5.65 25.18 2.59
C ASP A 268 5.71 26.65 3.04
N SER A 269 4.70 27.14 3.74
CA SER A 269 4.69 28.51 4.28
C SER A 269 5.56 28.69 5.54
N LEU A 270 5.96 27.61 6.21
CA LEU A 270 6.70 27.70 7.48
C LEU A 270 8.11 28.25 7.28
N THR A 271 8.56 29.02 8.28
CA THR A 271 9.90 29.60 8.31
C THR A 271 10.92 28.53 8.64
N THR A 272 12.03 28.48 7.88
CA THR A 272 13.10 27.53 8.15
C THR A 272 14.07 28.05 9.20
N THR A 273 14.52 27.17 10.11
CA THR A 273 15.51 27.52 11.15
C THR A 273 16.93 27.70 10.61
N ASP A 274 17.20 27.10 9.46
CA ASP A 274 18.49 26.95 8.82
C ASP A 274 18.38 27.35 7.33
N ALA A 275 19.46 27.90 6.79
CA ALA A 275 19.56 28.25 5.38
C ALA A 275 19.78 26.98 4.55
N PRO A 276 19.28 26.91 3.30
CA PRO A 276 19.56 25.80 2.40
C PRO A 276 21.09 25.65 2.25
N GLN A 277 21.61 24.47 2.53
CA GLN A 277 22.98 24.12 2.16
C GLN A 277 23.04 24.04 0.64
N ILE A 278 23.36 25.16 0.00
CA ILE A 278 23.70 25.22 -1.41
C ILE A 278 25.16 24.73 -1.47
N GLU A 279 25.37 23.47 -1.81
CA GLU A 279 26.69 23.02 -2.25
C GLU A 279 27.03 23.78 -3.54
N GLU A 280 28.08 24.60 -3.50
CA GLU A 280 28.70 25.27 -4.66
C GLU A 280 29.28 24.25 -5.66
#